data_AF-A0A972QGC7-F1
#
_entry.id   AF-A0A972QGC7-F1
#
_cell.length_a   1.000
_cell.length_b   1.000
_cell.length_c   1.000
_cell.angle_alpha   90.00
_cell.angle_beta   90.00
_cell.angle_gamma   90.00
#
_symmetry.space_group_name_H-M   'P 1'
#
loop_
_entity.id
_entity.type
_entity.pdbx_description
1 polymer ?
#
loop_
_entity_poly.entity_id
_entity_poly.type
_entity_poly.pdbx_seq_one_letter_code
_entity_poly.pdbx_strand_id
1 'polypeptide(L)'
;MKKIRLFLAVCFCLLVSTAVLAEDTSLPLSSWNNTATKEKIIAFVESVSNSSSPLCVPEEDRIAVFDLDGTLFCEKPMYLQVMIAAQGLKDLAQANPDLRDRQPYKAAFEDNTEYLYNHDHFVEMNLKAFEGKTEEEYQA
;
A
#
# COMPACT_ATOMS: atom_id res chain seq x y z
N MET A 1 15.82 22.01 48.53
CA MET A 1 16.65 21.35 47.50
C MET A 1 15.94 20.23 46.72
N LYS A 2 15.25 19.27 47.36
CA LYS A 2 14.52 18.19 46.64
C LYS A 2 13.43 18.69 45.68
N LYS A 3 12.65 19.70 46.07
CA LYS A 3 11.60 20.32 45.22
C LYS A 3 12.15 21.03 43.97
N ILE A 4 13.35 21.63 44.07
CA ILE A 4 14.03 22.30 42.96
C ILE A 4 14.59 21.27 41.96
N ARG A 5 15.15 20.16 42.46
CA ARG A 5 15.61 19.05 41.60
C ARG A 5 14.45 18.37 40.86
N LEU A 6 13.29 18.23 41.51
CA LEU A 6 12.09 17.67 40.88
C LEU A 6 11.52 18.63 39.82
N PHE A 7 11.49 19.93 40.10
CA PHE A 7 11.04 20.94 39.13
C PHE A 7 11.95 21.01 37.91
N LEU A 8 13.27 21.00 38.11
CA LEU A 8 14.26 20.97 37.01
C LEU A 8 14.17 19.67 36.19
N ALA A 9 13.92 18.52 36.83
CA ALA A 9 13.72 17.25 36.12
C ALA A 9 12.45 17.26 35.26
N VAL A 10 11.35 17.84 35.77
CA VAL A 10 10.09 17.99 35.00
C VAL A 10 10.26 18.96 33.83
N CYS A 11 10.96 20.09 34.02
CA CYS A 11 11.28 21.02 32.93
C CYS A 11 12.20 20.40 31.88
N PHE A 12 13.17 19.57 32.29
CA PHE A 12 14.05 18.85 31.36
C PHE A 12 13.28 17.80 30.56
N CYS A 13 12.37 17.03 31.18
CA CYS A 13 11.51 16.09 30.45
C CYS A 13 10.55 16.80 29.47
N LEU A 14 10.02 17.96 29.84
CA LEU A 14 9.17 18.77 28.94
C LEU A 14 9.97 19.36 27.75
N LEU A 15 11.22 19.76 27.95
CA LEU A 15 12.11 20.26 26.89
C LEU A 15 12.60 19.16 25.94
N VAL A 16 12.81 17.94 26.43
CA VAL A 16 13.20 16.80 25.58
C VAL A 16 12.01 16.31 24.74
N SER A 17 10.78 16.45 25.22
CA SER A 17 9.58 16.02 24.49
C SER A 17 9.21 16.92 23.30
N THR A 18 9.66 18.18 23.25
CA THR A 18 9.40 19.09 22.11
C THR A 18 10.47 19.02 21.02
N ALA A 19 11.65 18.46 21.30
CA ALA A 19 12.76 18.37 20.33
C ALA A 19 12.62 17.19 19.34
N VAL A 20 11.71 16.25 19.59
CA VAL A 20 11.58 15.00 18.80
C VAL A 20 10.54 15.09 17.66
N LEU A 21 9.81 16.20 17.51
CA LEU A 21 8.67 16.27 16.56
C LEU A 21 8.75 17.39 15.50
N ALA A 22 9.93 17.94 15.23
CA ALA A 22 10.12 18.81 14.07
C ALA A 22 10.73 18.01 12.92
N GLU A 23 9.89 17.21 12.25
CA GLU A 23 10.27 16.59 10.98
C GLU A 23 10.20 17.69 9.90
N ASP A 24 11.37 18.11 9.40
CA ASP A 24 11.45 19.11 8.34
C ASP A 24 10.91 18.50 7.04
N THR A 25 9.67 18.83 6.71
CA THR A 25 8.99 18.36 5.50
C THR A 25 9.60 18.91 4.21
N SER A 26 10.59 19.81 4.31
CA SER A 26 11.39 20.24 3.16
C SER A 26 12.47 19.24 2.75
N LEU A 27 12.78 18.25 3.61
CA LEU A 27 13.76 17.21 3.29
C LEU A 27 13.14 16.09 2.44
N PRO A 28 13.82 15.62 1.38
CA PRO A 28 13.31 14.51 0.57
C PRO A 28 13.17 13.24 1.42
N LEU A 29 12.09 12.49 1.17
CA LEU A 29 11.80 11.22 1.84
C LEU A 29 11.73 11.36 3.38
N SER A 30 10.95 12.33 3.88
CA SER A 30 10.80 12.61 5.32
C SER A 30 10.44 11.36 6.12
N SER A 31 9.42 10.61 5.69
CA SER A 31 8.97 9.37 6.35
C SER A 31 9.95 8.19 6.30
N TRP A 32 11.14 8.37 5.72
CA TRP A 32 12.18 7.34 5.64
C TRP A 32 13.24 7.54 6.73
N ASN A 33 13.49 6.49 7.50
CA ASN A 33 14.63 6.42 8.41
C ASN A 33 15.96 6.64 7.66
N ASN A 34 16.92 7.27 8.34
CA ASN A 34 18.27 7.48 7.80
C ASN A 34 19.02 6.14 7.71
N THR A 35 18.93 5.53 6.53
CA THR A 35 19.47 4.20 6.21
C THR A 35 20.22 4.25 4.88
N ALA A 36 21.10 3.27 4.65
CA ALA A 36 21.82 3.15 3.38
C ALA A 36 20.87 3.06 2.16
N THR A 37 19.64 2.57 2.33
CA THR A 37 18.65 2.54 1.24
C THR A 37 18.18 3.95 0.87
N LYS A 38 17.81 4.77 1.86
CA LYS A 38 17.40 6.17 1.63
C LYS A 38 18.52 6.96 0.94
N GLU A 39 19.75 6.82 1.43
CA GLU A 39 20.93 7.48 0.87
C GLU A 39 21.17 7.08 -0.60
N LYS A 40 21.08 5.78 -0.92
CA LYS A 40 21.23 5.28 -2.29
C LYS A 40 20.16 5.80 -3.24
N ILE A 41 18.90 5.87 -2.80
CA ILE A 41 17.80 6.41 -3.62
C ILE A 41 18.07 7.87 -3.95
N ILE A 42 18.41 8.69 -2.95
CA ILE A 42 18.69 10.12 -3.13
C ILE A 42 19.89 10.31 -4.06
N ALA A 43 21.02 9.63 -3.78
CA ALA A 43 22.23 9.74 -4.60
C ALA A 43 22.00 9.29 -6.04
N PHE A 44 21.22 8.22 -6.26
CA PHE A 44 20.85 7.78 -7.59
C PHE A 44 20.06 8.86 -8.34
N VAL A 45 18.98 9.38 -7.72
CA VAL A 45 18.14 10.41 -8.33
C VAL A 45 18.95 11.67 -8.65
N GLU A 46 19.81 12.13 -7.73
CA GLU A 46 20.70 13.28 -7.96
C GLU A 46 21.66 13.01 -9.13
N SER A 47 22.23 11.81 -9.20
CA SER A 47 23.19 11.46 -10.25
C SER A 47 22.59 11.42 -11.65
N VAL A 48 21.34 10.95 -11.77
CA VAL A 48 20.65 10.82 -13.06
C VAL A 48 19.90 12.09 -13.48
N SER A 49 19.65 13.01 -12.55
CA SER A 49 18.94 14.28 -12.82
C SER A 49 19.86 15.48 -13.02
N ASN A 50 21.13 15.41 -12.59
CA ASN A 50 22.10 16.47 -12.76
C ASN A 50 22.69 16.50 -14.17
N SER A 51 22.43 17.55 -14.95
CA SER A 51 22.92 17.72 -16.33
C SER A 51 24.44 17.74 -16.49
N SER A 52 25.19 17.98 -15.41
CA SER A 52 26.65 17.94 -15.38
C SER A 52 27.21 16.56 -15.00
N SER A 53 26.34 15.62 -14.59
CA SER A 53 26.71 14.26 -14.21
C SER A 53 26.95 13.40 -15.46
N PRO A 54 27.99 12.55 -15.49
CA PRO A 54 28.18 11.57 -16.56
C PRO A 54 27.09 10.48 -16.57
N LEU A 55 26.29 10.38 -15.50
CA LEU A 55 25.16 9.47 -15.37
C LEU A 55 23.82 10.14 -15.69
N CYS A 56 23.82 11.41 -16.14
CA CYS A 56 22.59 12.12 -16.45
C CYS A 56 21.75 11.36 -17.48
N VAL A 57 20.47 11.16 -17.17
CA VAL A 57 19.47 10.57 -18.06
C VAL A 57 18.57 11.71 -18.59
N PRO A 58 18.28 11.77 -19.90
CA PRO A 58 17.28 12.69 -20.46
C PRO A 58 15.96 12.59 -19.71
N GLU A 59 15.23 13.69 -19.56
CA GLU A 59 14.02 13.71 -18.73
C GLU A 59 12.97 12.72 -19.23
N GLU A 60 12.82 12.61 -20.54
CA GLU A 60 11.93 11.68 -21.23
C GLU A 60 12.23 10.19 -20.95
N ASP A 61 13.46 9.88 -20.55
CA ASP A 61 13.92 8.51 -20.30
C ASP A 61 13.93 8.15 -18.80
N ARG A 62 13.55 9.08 -17.91
CA ARG A 62 13.51 8.86 -16.45
C ARG A 62 12.26 8.10 -16.02
N ILE A 63 12.16 6.84 -16.43
CA ILE A 63 11.03 5.97 -16.11
C ILE A 63 11.37 5.05 -14.93
N ALA A 64 10.61 5.15 -13.84
CA ALA A 64 10.66 4.23 -12.72
C ALA A 64 9.38 3.38 -12.67
N VAL A 65 9.53 2.07 -12.46
CA VAL A 65 8.42 1.13 -12.36
C VAL A 65 8.38 0.52 -10.97
N PHE A 66 7.18 0.41 -10.40
CA PHE A 66 6.95 -0.17 -9.08
C PHE A 66 5.95 -1.30 -9.21
N ASP A 67 6.21 -2.39 -8.49
CA ASP A 67 5.17 -3.36 -8.21
C ASP A 67 4.10 -2.73 -7.31
N LEU A 68 2.90 -3.30 -7.29
CA LEU A 68 1.77 -2.81 -6.50
C LEU A 68 1.68 -3.57 -5.17
N ASP A 69 1.33 -4.85 -5.22
CA ASP A 69 1.11 -5.72 -4.06
C ASP A 69 2.39 -5.92 -3.25
N GLY A 70 2.36 -5.62 -1.94
CA GLY A 70 3.51 -5.74 -1.05
C GLY A 70 4.59 -4.66 -1.24
N THR A 71 4.45 -3.79 -2.25
CA THR A 71 5.37 -2.68 -2.52
C THR A 71 4.74 -1.31 -2.23
N LEU A 72 3.62 -0.99 -2.88
CA LEU A 72 2.90 0.27 -2.68
C LEU A 72 1.76 0.16 -1.66
N PHE A 73 1.24 -1.04 -1.44
CA PHE A 73 0.22 -1.32 -0.42
C PHE A 73 0.31 -2.75 0.13
N CYS A 74 -0.44 -3.01 1.20
CA CYS A 74 -0.41 -4.30 1.90
C CYS A 74 -1.06 -5.42 1.07
N GLU A 75 -0.34 -6.53 0.88
CA GLU A 75 -0.84 -7.75 0.24
C GLU A 75 -1.29 -8.83 1.24
N LYS A 76 -1.35 -8.49 2.53
CA LYS A 76 -1.73 -9.41 3.62
C LYS A 76 -3.02 -8.96 4.30
N PRO A 77 -3.84 -9.91 4.80
CA PRO A 77 -3.73 -11.36 4.58
C PRO A 77 -4.21 -11.78 3.18
N MET A 78 -4.87 -10.85 2.49
CA MET A 78 -5.53 -10.78 1.17
C MET A 78 -4.83 -9.97 0.07
N TYR A 79 -4.70 -10.37 -1.20
CA TYR A 79 -4.55 -9.36 -2.27
C TYR A 79 -5.81 -8.49 -2.33
N LEU A 80 -5.66 -7.16 -2.43
CA LEU A 80 -6.82 -6.26 -2.41
C LEU A 80 -7.83 -6.60 -3.52
N GLN A 81 -7.33 -6.88 -4.72
CA GLN A 81 -8.16 -7.25 -5.86
C GLN A 81 -8.99 -8.51 -5.59
N VAL A 82 -8.40 -9.53 -4.95
CA VAL A 82 -9.12 -10.77 -4.61
C VAL A 82 -10.20 -10.51 -3.56
N MET A 83 -9.93 -9.64 -2.57
CA MET A 83 -10.93 -9.27 -1.56
C MET A 83 -12.14 -8.56 -2.19
N ILE A 84 -11.91 -7.64 -3.12
CA ILE A 84 -12.98 -6.92 -3.82
C ILE A 84 -13.79 -7.88 -4.70
N ALA A 85 -13.12 -8.74 -5.47
CA ALA A 85 -13.80 -9.72 -6.32
C ALA A 85 -14.62 -10.73 -5.50
N ALA A 86 -14.07 -11.23 -4.39
CA ALA A 86 -14.78 -12.11 -3.47
C ALA A 86 -16.04 -11.43 -2.89
N GLN A 87 -15.94 -10.16 -2.49
CA GLN A 87 -17.11 -9.43 -2.01
C GLN A 87 -18.20 -9.31 -3.10
N GLY A 88 -17.83 -8.95 -4.34
CA GLY A 88 -18.79 -8.86 -5.45
C GLY A 88 -19.48 -10.20 -5.75
N LEU A 89 -18.73 -11.31 -5.74
CA LEU A 89 -19.29 -12.65 -5.90
C LEU A 89 -20.24 -13.03 -4.76
N LYS A 90 -19.91 -12.64 -3.52
CA LYS A 90 -20.75 -12.87 -2.35
C LYS A 90 -22.06 -12.10 -2.46
N ASP A 91 -22.01 -10.84 -2.89
CA ASP A 91 -23.20 -10.00 -3.10
C ASP A 91 -24.12 -10.58 -4.18
N LEU A 92 -23.56 -11.06 -5.29
CA LEU A 92 -24.31 -11.76 -6.35
C LEU A 92 -24.98 -13.04 -5.82
N ALA A 93 -24.28 -13.83 -4.99
CA ALA A 93 -24.83 -15.04 -4.38
C ALA A 93 -25.90 -14.76 -3.30
N GLN A 94 -25.82 -13.60 -2.64
CA GLN A 94 -26.86 -13.14 -1.73
C GLN A 94 -28.12 -12.75 -2.49
N ALA A 95 -27.98 -12.00 -3.59
CA ALA A 95 -29.07 -11.56 -4.45
C ALA A 95 -29.73 -12.70 -5.25
N ASN A 96 -28.95 -13.72 -5.64
CA ASN A 96 -29.45 -14.89 -6.37
C ASN A 96 -29.03 -16.20 -5.66
N PRO A 97 -29.92 -16.83 -4.87
CA PRO A 97 -29.63 -18.06 -4.14
C PRO A 97 -29.13 -19.24 -4.99
N ASP A 98 -29.53 -19.32 -6.27
CA ASP A 98 -29.11 -20.39 -7.18
C ASP A 98 -27.59 -20.37 -7.45
N LEU A 99 -26.93 -19.24 -7.20
CA LEU A 99 -25.48 -19.11 -7.33
C LEU A 99 -24.72 -19.68 -6.13
N ARG A 100 -25.33 -19.84 -4.96
CA ARG A 100 -24.63 -20.21 -3.72
C ARG A 100 -23.94 -21.57 -3.79
N ASP A 101 -24.42 -22.48 -4.62
CA ASP A 101 -23.83 -23.81 -4.80
C ASP A 101 -22.90 -23.90 -6.04
N ARG A 102 -22.66 -22.78 -6.73
CA ARG A 102 -21.86 -22.73 -7.97
C ARG A 102 -20.56 -21.99 -7.74
N GLN A 103 -19.44 -22.51 -8.25
CA GLN A 103 -18.19 -21.75 -8.26
C GLN A 103 -18.22 -20.62 -9.31
N PRO A 104 -17.51 -19.50 -9.08
CA PRO A 104 -16.74 -19.16 -7.87
C PRO A 104 -17.58 -18.54 -6.73
N TYR A 105 -18.89 -18.35 -6.91
CA TYR A 105 -19.79 -17.71 -5.95
C TYR A 105 -19.86 -18.44 -4.59
N LYS A 106 -19.86 -19.78 -4.63
CA LYS A 106 -19.85 -20.62 -3.44
C LYS A 106 -18.65 -20.32 -2.55
N ALA A 107 -17.45 -20.30 -3.12
CA ALA A 107 -16.22 -20.03 -2.37
C ALA A 107 -16.26 -18.65 -1.70
N ALA A 108 -16.77 -17.63 -2.39
CA ALA A 108 -16.96 -16.30 -1.83
C ALA A 108 -18.02 -16.26 -0.71
N PHE A 109 -19.13 -16.99 -0.89
CA PHE A 109 -20.21 -17.05 0.09
C PHE A 109 -19.81 -17.76 1.38
N GLU A 110 -18.99 -18.82 1.27
CA GLU A 110 -18.47 -19.63 2.39
C GLU A 110 -17.14 -19.12 2.95
N ASP A 111 -16.62 -17.99 2.46
CA ASP A 111 -15.32 -17.41 2.85
C ASP A 111 -14.15 -18.43 2.72
N ASN A 112 -14.18 -19.27 1.67
CA ASN A 112 -13.16 -20.30 1.41
C ASN A 112 -11.86 -19.67 0.87
N THR A 113 -11.02 -19.22 1.80
CA THR A 113 -9.74 -18.55 1.47
C THR A 113 -8.80 -19.38 0.61
N GLU A 114 -8.76 -20.71 0.74
CA GLU A 114 -7.91 -21.58 -0.08
C GLU A 114 -8.32 -21.51 -1.57
N TYR A 115 -9.62 -21.57 -1.85
CA TYR A 115 -10.14 -21.41 -3.21
C TYR A 115 -9.88 -20.01 -3.74
N LEU A 116 -10.13 -18.98 -2.92
CA LEU A 116 -10.02 -17.57 -3.32
C LEU A 116 -8.58 -17.14 -3.58
N TYR A 117 -7.60 -17.72 -2.87
CA TYR A 117 -6.17 -17.42 -3.05
C TYR A 117 -5.50 -18.22 -4.16
N ASN A 118 -6.14 -19.27 -4.66
CA ASN A 118 -5.55 -20.08 -5.71
C ASN A 118 -5.47 -19.25 -7.00
N HIS A 119 -4.24 -19.08 -7.50
CA HIS A 119 -3.95 -18.31 -8.69
C HIS A 119 -4.68 -18.83 -9.93
N ASP A 120 -4.98 -20.13 -10.00
CA ASP A 120 -5.71 -20.75 -11.11
C ASP A 120 -7.15 -20.23 -11.23
N HIS A 121 -7.74 -19.75 -10.13
CA HIS A 121 -9.11 -19.22 -10.10
C HIS A 121 -9.16 -17.70 -10.24
N PHE A 122 -8.02 -17.02 -10.16
CA PHE A 122 -7.96 -15.55 -10.08
C PHE A 122 -8.67 -14.86 -11.23
N VAL A 123 -8.39 -15.29 -12.47
CA VAL A 123 -8.97 -14.66 -13.67
C VAL A 123 -10.48 -14.87 -13.73
N GLU A 124 -10.95 -16.10 -13.50
CA GLU A 124 -12.39 -16.42 -13.53
C GLU A 124 -13.15 -15.62 -12.46
N MET A 125 -12.63 -15.58 -11.24
CA MET A 125 -13.25 -14.85 -10.13
C MET A 125 -13.43 -13.37 -10.46
N ASN A 126 -12.38 -12.72 -10.97
CA ASN A 126 -12.43 -11.32 -11.34
C ASN A 126 -13.44 -11.09 -12.47
N LEU A 127 -13.40 -11.89 -13.53
CA LEU A 127 -14.33 -11.75 -14.65
C LEU A 127 -15.78 -11.92 -14.18
N LYS A 128 -16.07 -12.90 -13.31
CA LYS A 128 -17.43 -13.16 -12.80
C LYS A 128 -17.91 -12.12 -11.80
N ALA A 129 -17.03 -11.55 -10.98
CA ALA A 129 -17.38 -10.52 -10.02
C ALA A 129 -17.87 -9.23 -10.70
N PHE A 130 -17.33 -8.93 -11.89
CA PHE A 130 -17.60 -7.68 -12.60
C PHE A 130 -18.31 -7.89 -13.95
N GLU A 131 -18.78 -9.10 -14.24
CA GLU A 131 -19.46 -9.44 -15.49
C GLU A 131 -20.70 -8.56 -15.70
N GLY A 132 -20.82 -7.96 -16.87
CA GLY A 132 -21.96 -7.13 -17.25
C GLY A 132 -21.93 -5.69 -16.72
N LYS A 133 -20.93 -5.31 -15.91
CA LYS A 133 -20.74 -3.92 -15.49
C LYS A 133 -20.17 -3.07 -16.62
N THR A 134 -20.63 -1.83 -16.73
CA THR A 134 -19.93 -0.79 -17.50
C THR A 134 -18.67 -0.32 -16.76
N GLU A 135 -17.80 0.42 -17.44
CA GLU A 135 -16.64 1.05 -16.78
C GLU A 135 -17.07 1.99 -15.64
N GLU A 136 -18.14 2.76 -15.85
CA GLU A 136 -18.69 3.68 -14.86
C GLU A 136 -19.21 2.92 -13.62
N GLU A 137 -19.88 1.78 -13.82
CA GLU A 137 -20.36 0.90 -12.74
C GLU A 137 -19.24 0.11 -12.03
N TYR A 138 -18.09 -0.05 -12.69
CA TYR A 138 -16.90 -0.64 -12.11
C TYR A 138 -16.12 0.37 -11.25
N GLN A 139 -16.14 1.66 -11.63
CA GLN A 139 -15.44 2.74 -10.93
C GLN A 139 -16.23 3.36 -9.76
N ALA A 140 -17.55 3.17 -9.72
CA ALA A 140 -18.45 3.69 -8.68
C ALA A 140 -18.35 2.91 -7.36
#